data_AF-A0A5C7JD46-F1
#
_entry.id   AF-A0A5C7JD46-F1
#
_cell.length_a   1.000
_cell.length_b   1.000
_cell.length_c   1.000
_cell.angle_alpha   90.00
_cell.angle_beta   90.00
_cell.angle_gamma   90.00
#
_symmetry.space_group_name_H-M   'P 1'
#
loop_
_entity.id
_entity.type
_entity.pdbx_description
1 polymer ?
#
loop_
_entity_poly.entity_id
_entity_poly.type
_entity_poly.pdbx_seq_one_letter_code
_entity_poly.pdbx_strand_id
1 'polypeptide(L)'
;MRPPTDADGVLILSLSRRDDVVTPGSSLAATVNDANVLTITPATTDTAWDVVASAVHLGRIVSAVVTCTGTGAIASGRLTRVSDGDCVVTAKSGMFIKKETVSMLRASGQTVNQWQSWVTGCLAGAIEQTTNVDLPFWRGSGYGFTAISPRHVIGCEHINYMPPTLTLGGVTRNLVSSTIVGPANGSDGWKSDLMVGKYDGDFPSYAKVFPSTLYSYLPSLSLKGVPAIVCNQFGEKIQRLTGIVSSSQSKLSLAKINESDTSIIGGDSGNPAFLVLDDDEPVLLGTLTQGGSGGITTIHDQITEVNAAMTELGGGYQLTQVNLTGYPSY
;
A
#
# COMPACT_ATOMS: atom_id res chain seq x y z
N MET A 1 -56.28 20.27 -39.69
CA MET A 1 -54.92 20.30 -40.26
C MET A 1 -54.32 18.92 -40.13
N ARG A 2 -53.73 18.36 -41.19
CA ARG A 2 -53.04 17.07 -41.13
C ARG A 2 -51.70 17.21 -40.38
N PRO A 3 -51.23 16.20 -39.64
CA PRO A 3 -49.88 16.22 -39.07
C PRO A 3 -48.82 16.38 -40.18
N PRO A 4 -47.74 17.13 -39.94
CA PRO A 4 -46.61 17.16 -40.85
C PRO A 4 -46.04 15.77 -41.08
N THR A 5 -45.66 15.49 -42.32
CA THR A 5 -44.98 14.26 -42.74
C THR A 5 -43.55 14.57 -43.18
N ASP A 6 -42.70 13.55 -43.33
CA ASP A 6 -41.32 13.73 -43.78
C ASP A 6 -41.21 14.37 -45.18
N ALA A 7 -42.29 14.34 -45.97
CA ALA A 7 -42.39 15.04 -47.25
C ALA A 7 -42.59 16.57 -47.12
N ASP A 8 -43.08 17.04 -45.98
CA ASP A 8 -43.31 18.47 -45.72
C ASP A 8 -42.01 19.18 -45.27
N GLY A 9 -41.02 18.42 -44.75
CA GLY A 9 -39.70 18.91 -44.39
C GLY A 9 -38.95 17.99 -43.41
N VAL A 10 -37.68 18.33 -43.14
CA VAL A 10 -36.83 17.64 -42.17
C VAL A 10 -36.15 18.65 -41.24
N LEU A 11 -36.05 18.32 -39.96
CA LEU A 11 -35.25 19.01 -38.96
C LEU A 11 -34.22 18.03 -38.39
N ILE A 12 -32.95 18.39 -38.47
CA ILE A 12 -31.84 17.62 -37.93
C ILE A 12 -31.24 18.43 -36.78
N LEU A 13 -31.03 17.76 -35.65
CA LEU A 13 -30.27 18.26 -34.51
C LEU A 13 -29.10 17.29 -34.30
N SER A 14 -27.89 17.82 -34.38
CA SER A 14 -26.65 17.08 -34.16
C SER A 14 -25.94 17.66 -32.94
N LEU A 15 -25.61 16.78 -32.00
CA LEU A 15 -24.84 17.09 -30.81
C LEU A 15 -23.53 16.30 -30.88
N SER A 16 -22.40 16.98 -30.83
CA SER A 16 -21.09 16.36 -30.78
C SER A 16 -20.43 16.71 -29.46
N ARG A 17 -20.14 15.69 -28.64
CA ARG A 17 -19.55 15.89 -27.33
C ARG A 17 -18.18 16.53 -27.45
N ARG A 18 -17.93 17.50 -26.60
CA ARG A 18 -16.64 18.12 -26.38
C ARG A 18 -16.45 18.34 -24.89
N ASP A 19 -15.25 18.23 -24.35
CA ASP A 19 -15.03 18.57 -22.96
C ASP A 19 -14.17 19.84 -22.90
N ASP A 20 -14.61 20.79 -22.08
CA ASP A 20 -13.96 22.08 -21.92
C ASP A 20 -13.07 22.07 -20.68
N VAL A 21 -11.79 22.37 -20.86
CA VAL A 21 -10.86 22.50 -19.74
C VAL A 21 -11.16 23.79 -18.98
N VAL A 22 -11.66 23.65 -17.75
CA VAL A 22 -11.92 24.75 -16.82
C VAL A 22 -10.64 25.11 -16.07
N THR A 23 -9.89 24.09 -15.66
CA THR A 23 -8.60 24.24 -14.98
C THR A 23 -7.64 23.22 -15.57
N PRO A 24 -6.50 23.64 -16.14
CA PRO A 24 -5.50 22.72 -16.66
C PRO A 24 -5.01 21.77 -15.57
N GLY A 25 -4.68 20.54 -15.97
CA GLY A 25 -3.95 19.63 -15.09
C GLY A 25 -2.54 20.15 -14.85
N SER A 26 -1.92 19.70 -13.76
CA SER A 26 -0.54 20.03 -13.43
C SER A 26 0.16 18.84 -12.81
N SER A 27 1.49 18.90 -12.80
CA SER A 27 2.32 17.97 -12.05
C SER A 27 3.42 18.72 -11.30
N LEU A 28 3.74 18.25 -10.10
CA LEU A 28 4.77 18.82 -9.25
C LEU A 28 5.66 17.71 -8.70
N ALA A 29 6.96 17.78 -9.00
CA ALA A 29 7.94 16.89 -8.41
C ALA A 29 8.35 17.42 -7.02
N ALA A 30 8.42 16.53 -6.04
CA ALA A 30 8.87 16.85 -4.69
C ALA A 30 9.61 15.65 -4.08
N THR A 31 10.45 15.94 -3.11
CA THR A 31 11.02 14.92 -2.22
C THR A 31 10.24 14.94 -0.91
N VAL A 32 9.71 13.79 -0.52
CA VAL A 32 8.99 13.60 0.73
C VAL A 32 9.73 12.48 1.48
N ASN A 33 10.41 12.86 2.56
CA ASN A 33 11.27 11.96 3.32
C ASN A 33 12.31 11.25 2.42
N ASP A 34 12.30 9.92 2.44
CA ASP A 34 13.18 9.03 1.68
C ASP A 34 12.74 8.82 0.22
N ALA A 35 11.64 9.44 -0.24
CA ALA A 35 11.04 9.19 -1.56
C ALA A 35 10.94 10.45 -2.43
N ASN A 36 11.26 10.30 -3.71
CA ASN A 36 10.93 11.27 -4.75
C ASN A 36 9.55 10.93 -5.32
N VAL A 37 8.65 11.90 -5.32
CA VAL A 37 7.25 11.75 -5.75
C VAL A 37 6.89 12.80 -6.79
N LEU A 38 5.99 12.42 -7.69
CA LEU A 38 5.33 13.31 -8.64
C LEU A 38 3.85 13.41 -8.26
N THR A 39 3.44 14.56 -7.75
CA THR A 39 2.03 14.85 -7.49
C THR A 39 1.38 15.27 -8.81
N ILE A 40 0.39 14.51 -9.25
CA ILE A 40 -0.37 14.77 -10.48
C ILE A 40 -1.75 15.26 -10.09
N THR A 41 -2.06 16.51 -10.41
CA THR A 41 -3.39 17.09 -10.24
C THR A 41 -4.08 17.09 -11.60
N PRO A 42 -5.17 16.31 -11.77
CA PRO A 42 -5.85 16.20 -13.04
C PRO A 42 -6.56 17.51 -13.43
N ALA A 43 -6.76 17.70 -14.73
CA ALA A 43 -7.56 18.80 -15.22
C ALA A 43 -9.00 18.70 -14.70
N THR A 44 -9.62 19.85 -14.44
CA THR A 44 -11.07 19.92 -14.26
C THR A 44 -11.69 20.26 -15.60
N THR A 45 -12.62 19.43 -16.07
CA THR A 45 -13.34 19.65 -17.32
C THR A 45 -14.83 19.75 -17.09
N ASP A 46 -15.49 20.62 -17.85
CA ASP A 46 -16.94 20.65 -17.94
C ASP A 46 -17.36 19.97 -19.25
N THR A 47 -18.39 19.13 -19.20
CA THR A 47 -19.02 18.61 -20.41
C THR A 47 -19.57 19.78 -21.22
N ALA A 48 -19.25 19.79 -22.51
CA ALA A 48 -19.76 20.73 -23.49
C ALA A 48 -20.19 19.98 -24.76
N TRP A 49 -20.93 20.66 -25.63
CA TRP A 49 -21.37 20.07 -26.88
C TRP A 49 -21.33 21.13 -27.97
N ASP A 50 -20.80 20.75 -29.13
CA ASP A 50 -21.04 21.49 -30.36
C ASP A 50 -22.45 21.14 -30.84
N VAL A 51 -23.27 22.16 -31.07
CA VAL A 51 -24.69 22.05 -31.38
C VAL A 51 -24.95 22.60 -32.78
N VAL A 52 -25.40 21.73 -33.67
CA VAL A 52 -25.75 22.09 -35.04
C VAL A 52 -27.20 21.70 -35.29
N ALA A 53 -28.00 22.65 -35.78
CA ALA A 53 -29.35 22.37 -36.23
C ALA A 53 -29.54 22.88 -37.67
N SER A 54 -30.14 22.04 -38.51
CA SER A 54 -30.46 22.38 -39.89
C SER A 54 -31.88 21.95 -40.22
N ALA A 55 -32.58 22.76 -41.01
CA ALA A 55 -33.96 22.50 -41.38
C ALA A 55 -34.20 22.77 -42.86
N VAL A 56 -34.99 21.91 -43.49
CA VAL A 56 -35.46 22.05 -44.87
C VAL A 56 -36.96 21.89 -44.88
N HIS A 57 -37.69 22.87 -45.40
CA HIS A 57 -39.15 22.78 -45.61
C HIS A 57 -39.45 22.90 -47.10
N LEU A 58 -40.23 21.96 -47.65
CA LEU A 58 -40.62 21.96 -49.08
C LEU A 58 -39.43 22.21 -50.03
N GLY A 59 -38.28 21.60 -49.75
CA GLY A 59 -37.05 21.74 -50.55
C GLY A 59 -36.24 23.03 -50.35
N ARG A 60 -36.61 23.89 -49.38
CA ARG A 60 -35.86 25.13 -49.06
C ARG A 60 -35.21 25.06 -47.68
N ILE A 61 -33.95 25.47 -47.61
CA ILE A 61 -33.23 25.62 -46.34
C ILE A 61 -33.86 26.76 -45.54
N VAL A 62 -34.14 26.52 -44.27
CA VAL A 62 -34.71 27.48 -43.33
C VAL A 62 -33.92 27.47 -42.02
N SER A 63 -34.01 28.57 -41.26
CA SER A 63 -33.33 28.70 -39.98
C SER A 63 -34.01 27.83 -38.91
N ALA A 64 -33.22 27.06 -38.16
CA ALA A 64 -33.66 26.41 -36.93
C ALA A 64 -33.23 27.26 -35.73
N VAL A 65 -34.15 27.47 -34.78
CA VAL A 65 -33.83 28.08 -33.49
C VAL A 65 -33.48 26.97 -32.51
N VAL A 66 -32.34 27.12 -31.84
CA VAL A 66 -31.88 26.17 -30.83
C VAL A 66 -31.93 26.82 -29.46
N THR A 67 -32.55 26.13 -28.50
CA THR A 67 -32.63 26.55 -27.11
C THR A 67 -32.27 25.39 -26.20
N CYS A 68 -31.75 25.69 -25.02
CA CYS A 68 -31.57 24.72 -23.95
C CYS A 68 -32.48 25.03 -22.77
N THR A 69 -32.82 24.00 -22.00
CA THR A 69 -33.52 24.12 -20.72
C THR A 69 -32.84 23.18 -19.72
N GLY A 70 -32.71 23.60 -18.47
CA GLY A 70 -32.00 22.84 -17.43
C GLY A 70 -30.60 23.37 -17.17
N THR A 71 -29.62 22.48 -17.14
CA THR A 71 -28.30 22.69 -16.51
C THR A 71 -27.20 23.22 -17.44
N GLY A 72 -27.54 23.65 -18.64
CA GLY A 72 -26.60 24.18 -19.64
C GLY A 72 -27.05 25.48 -20.29
N ALA A 73 -26.12 26.17 -20.94
CA ALA A 73 -26.33 27.41 -21.68
C ALA A 73 -25.79 27.28 -23.11
N ILE A 74 -26.58 27.73 -24.10
CA ILE A 74 -26.17 27.74 -25.51
C ILE A 74 -25.75 29.15 -25.93
N ALA A 75 -24.53 29.26 -26.45
CA ALA A 75 -24.01 30.48 -27.07
C ALA A 75 -23.20 30.12 -28.31
N SER A 76 -23.45 30.81 -29.44
CA SER A 76 -22.68 30.65 -30.68
C SER A 76 -22.54 29.19 -31.17
N GLY A 77 -23.62 28.40 -31.07
CA GLY A 77 -23.61 26.99 -31.48
C GLY A 77 -22.92 26.03 -30.49
N ARG A 78 -22.61 26.49 -29.27
CA ARG A 78 -21.99 25.68 -28.23
C ARG A 78 -22.87 25.61 -27.01
N LEU A 79 -23.13 24.40 -26.53
CA LEU A 79 -23.76 24.14 -25.24
C LEU A 79 -22.65 23.97 -24.19
N THR A 80 -22.71 24.77 -23.13
CA THR A 80 -21.76 24.74 -22.01
C THR A 80 -22.49 24.46 -20.70
N ARG A 81 -21.80 23.84 -19.74
CA ARG A 81 -22.35 23.52 -18.42
C ARG A 81 -22.55 24.79 -17.60
N VAL A 82 -23.68 24.87 -16.91
CA VAL A 82 -23.94 25.84 -15.84
C VAL A 82 -23.91 25.15 -14.48
N SER A 83 -24.54 23.97 -14.37
CA SER A 83 -24.55 23.12 -13.18
C SER A 83 -24.56 21.63 -13.57
N ASP A 84 -24.42 20.72 -12.60
CA ASP A 84 -24.54 19.28 -12.89
C ASP A 84 -26.00 18.87 -13.10
N GLY A 85 -26.20 17.96 -14.06
CA GLY A 85 -27.48 17.32 -14.35
C GLY A 85 -27.84 17.38 -15.82
N ASP A 86 -29.09 17.10 -16.13
CA ASP A 86 -29.52 16.98 -17.53
C ASP A 86 -29.93 18.33 -18.13
N CYS A 87 -29.55 18.49 -19.39
CA CYS A 87 -29.94 19.61 -20.24
C CYS A 87 -30.70 19.09 -21.45
N VAL A 88 -31.88 19.65 -21.69
CA VAL A 88 -32.70 19.33 -22.86
C VAL A 88 -32.43 20.38 -23.94
N VAL A 89 -31.77 19.96 -25.02
CA VAL A 89 -31.55 20.77 -26.21
C VAL A 89 -32.74 20.61 -27.13
N THR A 90 -33.37 21.72 -27.49
CA THR A 90 -34.52 21.75 -28.39
C THR A 90 -34.19 22.56 -29.63
N ALA A 91 -34.30 21.95 -30.80
CA ALA A 91 -34.31 22.64 -32.08
C ALA A 91 -35.76 22.80 -32.57
N LYS A 92 -36.10 23.98 -33.07
CA LYS A 92 -37.42 24.29 -33.64
C LYS A 92 -37.28 24.97 -34.98
N SER A 93 -38.06 24.54 -35.96
CA SER A 93 -38.21 25.21 -37.25
C SER A 93 -39.66 25.04 -37.72
N GLY A 94 -40.42 26.14 -37.78
CA GLY A 94 -41.85 26.11 -38.11
C GLY A 94 -42.63 25.15 -37.20
N MET A 95 -43.21 24.10 -37.77
CA MET A 95 -43.97 23.07 -37.06
C MET A 95 -43.13 21.87 -36.59
N PHE A 96 -41.86 21.79 -36.96
CA PHE A 96 -40.98 20.67 -36.60
C PHE A 96 -40.20 20.99 -35.33
N ILE A 97 -40.16 20.01 -34.42
CA ILE A 97 -39.45 20.10 -33.14
C ILE A 97 -38.62 18.82 -32.97
N LYS A 98 -37.33 18.99 -32.66
CA LYS A 98 -36.43 17.92 -32.24
C LYS A 98 -35.89 18.24 -30.86
N LYS A 99 -35.78 17.22 -30.03
CA LYS A 99 -35.23 17.32 -28.68
C LYS A 99 -34.23 16.22 -28.45
N GLU A 100 -33.14 16.56 -27.80
CA GLU A 100 -32.14 15.63 -27.32
C GLU A 100 -31.82 16.00 -25.87
N THR A 101 -31.65 15.00 -25.01
CA THR A 101 -31.23 15.19 -23.63
C THR A 101 -29.77 14.79 -23.50
N VAL A 102 -28.96 15.68 -22.96
CA VAL A 102 -27.55 15.42 -22.66
C VAL A 102 -27.26 15.72 -21.22
N SER A 103 -26.37 14.93 -20.63
CA SER A 103 -25.88 15.21 -19.28
C SER A 103 -24.76 16.24 -19.34
N MET A 104 -24.85 17.24 -18.47
CA MET A 104 -23.86 18.27 -18.27
C MET A 104 -23.18 17.99 -16.94
N LEU A 105 -21.91 17.58 -16.96
CA LEU A 105 -21.19 17.16 -15.76
C LEU A 105 -19.85 17.88 -15.65
N ARG A 106 -19.43 18.18 -14.43
CA ARG A 106 -18.03 18.53 -14.13
C ARG A 106 -17.27 17.27 -13.78
N ALA A 107 -16.21 17.00 -14.53
CA ALA A 107 -15.27 15.94 -14.22
C ALA A 107 -14.03 16.54 -13.55
N SER A 108 -13.67 15.98 -12.40
CA SER A 108 -12.38 16.21 -11.76
C SER A 108 -11.86 14.87 -11.26
N GLY A 109 -10.64 14.51 -11.63
CA GLY A 109 -9.99 13.35 -11.03
C GLY A 109 -9.46 13.67 -9.63
N GLN A 110 -8.99 12.65 -8.92
CA GLN A 110 -8.25 12.86 -7.68
C GLN A 110 -6.81 13.25 -7.96
N THR A 111 -6.24 14.10 -7.12
CA THR A 111 -4.80 14.32 -7.11
C THR A 111 -4.12 13.05 -6.61
N VAL A 112 -3.16 12.54 -7.38
CA VAL A 112 -2.44 11.30 -7.05
C VAL A 112 -0.96 11.59 -6.85
N ASN A 113 -0.35 10.96 -5.86
CA ASN A 113 1.09 10.96 -5.69
C ASN A 113 1.66 9.71 -6.34
N GLN A 114 2.48 9.89 -7.36
CA GLN A 114 3.19 8.81 -8.03
C GLN A 114 4.62 8.75 -7.50
N TRP A 115 5.00 7.63 -6.87
CA TRP A 115 6.38 7.38 -6.52
C TRP A 115 7.26 7.32 -7.77
N GLN A 116 8.43 7.97 -7.73
CA GLN A 116 9.39 8.01 -8.83
C GLN A 116 10.63 7.18 -8.51
N SER A 117 11.27 7.47 -7.37
CA SER A 117 12.48 6.80 -6.93
C SER A 117 12.69 6.99 -5.43
N TRP A 118 13.59 6.22 -4.84
CA TRP A 118 14.13 6.53 -3.52
C TRP A 118 15.17 7.64 -3.62
N VAL A 119 15.31 8.42 -2.56
CA VAL A 119 16.39 9.38 -2.38
C VAL A 119 17.73 8.62 -2.34
N THR A 120 18.71 9.07 -3.11
CA THR A 120 20.03 8.41 -3.13
C THR A 120 20.65 8.36 -1.73
N GLY A 121 21.10 7.18 -1.32
CA GLY A 121 21.71 6.95 -0.01
C GLY A 121 20.73 6.85 1.15
N CYS A 122 19.41 6.87 0.92
CA CYS A 122 18.44 6.59 1.97
C CYS A 122 18.37 5.09 2.29
N LEU A 123 17.95 4.75 3.52
CA LEU A 123 17.80 3.35 3.93
C LEU A 123 16.81 2.60 3.02
N ALA A 124 15.73 3.25 2.58
CA ALA A 124 14.74 2.62 1.69
C ALA A 124 15.33 2.21 0.33
N GLY A 125 16.34 2.94 -0.15
CA GLY A 125 17.06 2.64 -1.39
C GLY A 125 18.11 1.53 -1.25
N ALA A 126 18.59 1.29 -0.03
CA ALA A 126 19.56 0.26 0.32
C ALA A 126 18.91 -1.09 0.69
N ILE A 127 17.59 -1.18 0.59
CA ILE A 127 16.87 -2.42 0.89
C ILE A 127 16.72 -3.23 -0.38
N GLU A 128 17.29 -4.42 -0.35
CA GLU A 128 17.31 -5.34 -1.47
C GLU A 128 15.95 -6.02 -1.68
N GLN A 129 15.62 -6.25 -2.94
CA GLN A 129 14.40 -6.96 -3.35
C GLN A 129 14.73 -8.40 -3.73
N THR A 130 15.39 -9.11 -2.83
CA THR A 130 15.81 -10.50 -3.04
C THR A 130 15.09 -11.41 -2.05
N THR A 131 14.90 -12.69 -2.41
CA THR A 131 14.56 -13.77 -1.47
C THR A 131 15.72 -14.76 -1.33
N ASN A 132 16.82 -14.52 -2.05
CA ASN A 132 17.97 -15.41 -2.13
C ASN A 132 19.02 -15.15 -1.04
N VAL A 133 18.57 -14.95 0.19
CA VAL A 133 19.45 -14.79 1.36
C VAL A 133 19.60 -16.08 2.15
N ASP A 134 20.79 -16.35 2.66
CA ASP A 134 21.00 -17.46 3.61
C ASP A 134 20.53 -17.06 5.01
N LEU A 135 19.78 -17.94 5.67
CA LEU A 135 19.18 -17.71 6.99
C LEU A 135 19.54 -18.85 7.96
N PRO A 136 20.84 -19.09 8.23
CA PRO A 136 21.28 -20.24 9.03
C PRO A 136 20.80 -20.18 10.49
N PHE A 137 20.36 -19.03 10.95
CA PHE A 137 19.86 -18.76 12.29
C PHE A 137 18.34 -18.93 12.43
N TRP A 138 17.64 -19.43 11.40
CA TRP A 138 16.20 -19.68 11.41
C TRP A 138 15.84 -21.12 11.02
N ARG A 139 14.69 -21.61 11.51
CA ARG A 139 14.10 -22.91 11.16
C ARG A 139 12.66 -22.76 10.67
N GLY A 140 12.38 -23.23 9.46
CA GLY A 140 11.05 -23.20 8.82
C GLY A 140 10.32 -24.53 8.75
N SER A 141 10.12 -25.22 9.87
CA SER A 141 9.28 -26.43 9.91
C SER A 141 8.22 -26.31 11.00
N GLY A 142 7.06 -25.79 10.60
CA GLY A 142 5.98 -25.37 11.50
C GLY A 142 6.20 -23.95 12.01
N TYR A 143 6.01 -23.76 13.31
CA TYR A 143 6.29 -22.47 13.95
C TYR A 143 7.74 -22.05 13.77
N GLY A 144 7.94 -20.76 13.61
CA GLY A 144 9.25 -20.19 13.37
C GLY A 144 9.97 -19.79 14.64
N PHE A 145 11.28 -20.02 14.60
CA PHE A 145 12.20 -19.70 15.69
C PHE A 145 13.49 -19.14 15.09
N THR A 146 13.94 -18.00 15.61
CA THR A 146 15.09 -17.26 15.07
C THR A 146 16.09 -16.97 16.17
N ALA A 147 17.36 -17.35 16.00
CA ALA A 147 18.41 -16.94 16.94
C ALA A 147 18.62 -15.43 16.86
N ILE A 148 18.60 -14.75 18.00
CA ILE A 148 18.75 -13.28 18.16
C ILE A 148 19.99 -12.90 18.98
N SER A 149 20.70 -13.91 19.49
CA SER A 149 22.04 -13.83 20.05
C SER A 149 22.64 -15.23 20.06
N PRO A 150 23.91 -15.43 20.47
CA PRO A 150 24.49 -16.77 20.51
C PRO A 150 23.68 -17.79 21.32
N ARG A 151 22.96 -17.40 22.38
CA ARG A 151 22.21 -18.36 23.22
C ARG A 151 20.70 -18.16 23.29
N HIS A 152 20.18 -17.14 22.61
CA HIS A 152 18.76 -16.78 22.70
C HIS A 152 18.08 -16.89 21.34
N VAL A 153 16.88 -17.44 21.37
CA VAL A 153 16.01 -17.63 20.22
C VAL A 153 14.69 -16.95 20.51
N ILE A 154 14.16 -16.25 19.53
CA ILE A 154 12.85 -15.61 19.60
C ILE A 154 11.80 -16.42 18.83
N GLY A 155 10.58 -16.41 19.35
CA GLY A 155 9.37 -16.90 18.72
C GLY A 155 8.20 -16.00 19.12
N CYS A 156 6.98 -16.37 18.73
CA CYS A 156 5.77 -15.67 19.16
C CYS A 156 5.22 -16.25 20.47
N GLU A 157 4.51 -15.42 21.23
CA GLU A 157 3.97 -15.78 22.54
C GLU A 157 2.68 -16.60 22.41
N HIS A 158 1.79 -16.25 21.48
CA HIS A 158 0.44 -16.83 21.40
C HIS A 158 0.41 -18.34 21.11
N ILE A 159 1.53 -18.92 20.63
CA ILE A 159 1.68 -20.38 20.48
C ILE A 159 2.05 -21.07 21.81
N ASN A 160 2.53 -20.30 22.79
CA ASN A 160 3.00 -20.72 24.10
C ASN A 160 3.93 -21.94 24.03
N TYR A 161 4.91 -21.88 23.14
CA TYR A 161 5.78 -23.02 22.83
C TYR A 161 7.17 -22.56 22.38
N MET A 162 8.20 -23.09 23.04
CA MET A 162 9.58 -23.09 22.58
C MET A 162 10.05 -24.52 22.37
N PRO A 163 10.79 -24.82 21.28
CA PRO A 163 11.16 -26.18 20.97
C PRO A 163 12.19 -26.71 21.98
N PRO A 164 11.96 -27.88 22.61
CA PRO A 164 12.90 -28.47 23.57
C PRO A 164 14.29 -28.72 22.98
N THR A 165 14.35 -28.94 21.67
CA THR A 165 15.58 -29.13 20.90
C THR A 165 15.46 -28.36 19.60
N LEU A 166 16.50 -27.59 19.25
CA LEU A 166 16.52 -26.77 18.05
C LEU A 166 17.86 -26.91 17.33
N THR A 167 17.81 -27.09 16.01
CA THR A 167 18.99 -27.10 15.14
C THR A 167 19.01 -25.84 14.29
N LEU A 168 20.05 -25.02 14.46
CA LEU A 168 20.32 -23.82 13.66
C LEU A 168 21.79 -23.83 13.23
N GLY A 169 22.07 -23.48 11.98
CA GLY A 169 23.42 -23.43 11.42
C GLY A 169 24.18 -24.76 11.52
N GLY A 170 23.46 -25.89 11.46
CA GLY A 170 24.03 -27.23 11.62
C GLY A 170 24.33 -27.63 13.07
N VAL A 171 23.99 -26.80 14.06
CA VAL A 171 24.23 -27.07 15.48
C VAL A 171 22.92 -27.30 16.21
N THR A 172 22.81 -28.45 16.87
CA THR A 172 21.66 -28.80 17.73
C THR A 172 21.92 -28.38 19.17
N ARG A 173 20.93 -27.71 19.77
CA ARG A 173 20.94 -27.25 21.16
C ARG A 173 19.64 -27.62 21.86
N ASN A 174 19.69 -27.71 23.18
CA ASN A 174 18.52 -27.97 24.01
C ASN A 174 18.07 -26.71 24.74
N LEU A 175 16.76 -26.55 24.86
CA LEU A 175 16.15 -25.48 25.64
C LEU A 175 16.48 -25.67 27.12
N VAL A 176 16.97 -24.62 27.75
CA VAL A 176 17.20 -24.54 29.20
C VAL A 176 15.98 -23.95 29.89
N SER A 177 15.49 -22.84 29.37
CA SER A 177 14.38 -22.06 29.93
C SER A 177 13.83 -21.09 28.89
N SER A 178 12.59 -20.66 29.04
CA SER A 178 11.99 -19.61 28.22
C SER A 178 11.16 -18.65 29.06
N THR A 179 11.01 -17.42 28.60
CA THR A 179 10.12 -16.41 29.20
C THR A 179 9.40 -15.63 28.12
N ILE A 180 8.27 -15.03 28.50
CA ILE A 180 7.47 -14.16 27.63
C ILE A 180 8.08 -12.76 27.67
N VAL A 181 8.05 -12.05 26.55
CA VAL A 181 8.45 -10.64 26.49
C VAL A 181 7.25 -9.80 26.93
N GLY A 182 7.42 -8.96 27.95
CA GLY A 182 6.35 -8.10 28.41
C GLY A 182 5.19 -8.85 29.09
N PRO A 183 3.98 -8.26 29.11
CA PRO A 183 2.81 -8.84 29.78
C PRO A 183 2.26 -10.10 29.07
N ALA A 184 1.94 -11.14 29.84
CA ALA A 184 1.50 -12.43 29.28
C ALA A 184 0.06 -12.44 28.74
N ASN A 185 -0.21 -13.43 27.87
CA ASN A 185 -1.44 -13.82 27.21
C ASN A 185 -2.22 -12.67 26.55
N GLY A 186 -1.50 -11.80 25.82
CA GLY A 186 -2.13 -10.67 25.13
C GLY A 186 -2.77 -9.65 26.06
N SER A 187 -2.37 -9.61 27.33
CA SER A 187 -2.88 -8.63 28.31
C SER A 187 -2.58 -7.17 27.94
N ASP A 188 -1.66 -6.95 27.00
CA ASP A 188 -1.36 -5.66 26.38
C ASP A 188 -1.98 -5.48 24.98
N GLY A 189 -2.96 -6.32 24.62
CA GLY A 189 -3.56 -6.33 23.29
C GLY A 189 -2.69 -7.04 22.24
N TRP A 190 -1.85 -7.99 22.67
CA TRP A 190 -0.87 -8.70 21.84
C TRP A 190 0.16 -7.76 21.22
N LYS A 191 0.53 -6.70 21.96
CA LYS A 191 1.62 -5.81 21.56
C LYS A 191 2.96 -6.53 21.73
N SER A 192 3.12 -7.26 22.84
CA SER A 192 4.33 -8.02 23.15
C SER A 192 4.18 -9.51 22.87
N ASP A 193 3.60 -9.86 21.70
CA ASP A 193 3.43 -11.26 21.25
C ASP A 193 4.77 -11.88 20.81
N LEU A 194 5.72 -11.92 21.74
CA LEU A 194 7.08 -12.41 21.61
C LEU A 194 7.43 -13.24 22.84
N MET A 195 8.22 -14.29 22.64
CA MET A 195 8.84 -15.05 23.72
C MET A 195 10.28 -15.37 23.39
N VAL A 196 11.12 -15.46 24.42
CA VAL A 196 12.54 -15.76 24.30
C VAL A 196 12.85 -17.10 24.95
N GLY A 197 13.57 -17.97 24.25
CA GLY A 197 14.13 -19.21 24.77
C GLY A 197 15.65 -19.12 24.87
N LYS A 198 16.21 -19.59 25.99
CA LYS A 198 17.64 -19.77 26.20
C LYS A 198 18.03 -21.22 25.99
N TYR A 199 19.12 -21.42 25.24
CA TYR A 199 19.62 -22.75 24.90
C TYR A 199 20.96 -23.05 25.59
N ASP A 200 21.29 -24.34 25.68
CA ASP A 200 22.42 -24.89 26.44
C ASP A 200 23.82 -24.59 25.86
N GLY A 201 23.89 -23.95 24.70
CA GLY A 201 25.14 -23.55 24.08
C GLY A 201 24.95 -22.58 22.92
N ASP A 202 26.07 -22.06 22.43
CA ASP A 202 26.08 -21.01 21.42
C ASP A 202 25.68 -21.57 20.04
N PHE A 203 24.79 -20.86 19.34
CA PHE A 203 24.51 -21.01 17.92
C PHE A 203 25.59 -20.26 17.11
N PRO A 204 25.94 -20.75 15.91
CA PRO A 204 27.03 -20.19 15.12
C PRO A 204 26.68 -18.82 14.50
N SER A 205 25.41 -18.52 14.36
CA SER A 205 24.90 -17.29 13.76
C SER A 205 23.58 -16.87 14.42
N TYR A 206 23.28 -15.58 14.34
CA TYR A 206 22.06 -14.97 14.87
C TYR A 206 21.72 -13.71 14.09
N ALA A 207 20.44 -13.35 14.05
CA ALA A 207 19.95 -12.16 13.38
C ALA A 207 20.27 -10.90 14.20
N LYS A 208 20.68 -9.83 13.52
CA LYS A 208 20.62 -8.47 14.07
C LYS A 208 19.20 -7.94 13.98
N VAL A 209 18.92 -6.90 14.75
CA VAL A 209 17.63 -6.18 14.73
C VAL A 209 17.83 -4.73 14.34
N PHE A 210 16.77 -4.07 13.89
CA PHE A 210 16.79 -2.62 13.74
C PHE A 210 16.80 -1.91 15.10
N PRO A 211 17.38 -0.70 15.20
CA PRO A 211 17.20 0.15 16.37
C PRO A 211 15.74 0.62 16.48
N SER A 212 15.32 1.02 17.68
CA SER A 212 13.97 1.60 17.92
C SER A 212 13.71 2.89 17.14
N THR A 213 14.77 3.52 16.61
CA THR A 213 14.71 4.69 15.74
C THR A 213 14.46 4.35 14.27
N LEU A 214 14.16 3.09 13.90
CA LEU A 214 13.94 2.67 12.50
C LEU A 214 13.02 3.62 11.73
N TYR A 215 11.93 4.07 12.36
CA TYR A 215 10.95 4.95 11.72
C TYR A 215 11.50 6.33 11.35
N SER A 216 12.57 6.80 12.00
CA SER A 216 13.28 8.02 11.60
C SER A 216 14.11 7.82 10.34
N TYR A 217 14.48 6.58 9.99
CA TYR A 217 15.24 6.28 8.77
C TYR A 217 14.35 5.82 7.61
N LEU A 218 13.17 5.26 7.92
CA LEU A 218 12.19 4.75 6.95
C LEU A 218 10.77 5.29 7.23
N PRO A 219 10.55 6.62 7.26
CA PRO A 219 9.21 7.17 7.49
C PRO A 219 8.23 6.85 6.34
N SER A 220 8.71 6.44 5.16
CA SER A 220 7.84 6.02 4.05
C SER A 220 7.35 4.58 4.12
N LEU A 221 7.65 3.85 5.20
CA LEU A 221 6.98 2.58 5.51
C LEU A 221 5.46 2.73 5.45
N SER A 222 4.92 3.89 5.85
CA SER A 222 3.48 4.19 5.75
C SER A 222 3.02 4.72 4.39
N LEU A 223 3.92 5.13 3.49
CA LEU A 223 3.56 5.74 2.20
C LEU A 223 3.50 4.74 1.04
N LYS A 224 4.44 3.81 0.97
CA LYS A 224 4.53 2.84 -0.15
C LYS A 224 4.75 1.40 0.31
N GLY A 225 5.18 1.23 1.55
CA GLY A 225 5.73 -0.02 2.02
C GLY A 225 7.11 -0.30 1.44
N VAL A 226 7.89 -1.02 2.22
CA VAL A 226 9.25 -1.44 1.86
C VAL A 226 9.26 -2.97 1.71
N PRO A 227 9.90 -3.52 0.66
CA PRO A 227 10.02 -4.96 0.49
C PRO A 227 10.65 -5.64 1.71
N ALA A 228 9.94 -6.63 2.25
CA ALA A 228 10.42 -7.51 3.30
C ALA A 228 10.38 -8.96 2.82
N ILE A 229 11.32 -9.76 3.30
CA ILE A 229 11.27 -11.22 3.19
C ILE A 229 10.53 -11.75 4.40
N VAL A 230 9.59 -12.63 4.17
CA VAL A 230 8.83 -13.32 5.20
C VAL A 230 9.03 -14.80 5.00
N CYS A 231 9.29 -15.51 6.08
CA CYS A 231 9.40 -16.95 6.03
C CYS A 231 8.08 -17.62 6.45
N ASN A 232 7.80 -18.81 5.93
CA ASN A 232 6.59 -19.56 6.28
C ASN A 232 6.91 -20.94 6.88
N GLN A 233 5.86 -21.66 7.30
CA GLN A 233 5.96 -22.96 7.96
C GLN A 233 6.54 -24.08 7.09
N PHE A 234 6.65 -23.86 5.77
CA PHE A 234 7.18 -24.83 4.81
C PHE A 234 8.66 -24.57 4.46
N GLY A 235 9.28 -23.56 5.07
CA GLY A 235 10.66 -23.22 4.76
C GLY A 235 10.79 -22.22 3.61
N GLU A 236 9.68 -21.71 3.07
CA GLU A 236 9.69 -20.82 1.92
C GLU A 236 10.00 -19.38 2.36
N LYS A 237 10.72 -18.66 1.50
CA LYS A 237 10.99 -17.23 1.64
C LYS A 237 10.12 -16.48 0.64
N ILE A 238 9.26 -15.60 1.15
CA ILE A 238 8.22 -14.93 0.38
C ILE A 238 8.38 -13.42 0.52
N GLN A 239 8.32 -12.70 -0.59
CA GLN A 239 8.39 -11.25 -0.58
C GLN A 239 7.03 -10.63 -0.22
N ARG A 240 7.06 -9.55 0.57
CA ARG A 240 5.91 -8.75 1.00
C ARG A 240 6.25 -7.27 0.97
N LEU A 241 5.23 -6.42 0.92
CA LEU A 241 5.38 -5.00 1.22
C LEU A 241 4.98 -4.74 2.67
N THR A 242 5.88 -4.12 3.42
CA THR A 242 5.59 -3.69 4.79
C THR A 242 4.56 -2.56 4.80
N GLY A 243 3.80 -2.44 5.87
CA GLY A 243 2.94 -1.28 6.12
C GLY A 243 2.78 -1.05 7.61
N ILE A 244 2.48 0.18 8.02
CA ILE A 244 2.24 0.50 9.43
C ILE A 244 0.75 0.30 9.72
N VAL A 245 0.43 -0.67 10.59
CA VAL A 245 -0.94 -0.87 11.10
C VAL A 245 -1.14 -0.08 12.37
N SER A 246 -0.15 -0.09 13.27
CA SER A 246 -0.13 0.74 14.47
C SER A 246 1.27 0.74 15.09
N SER A 247 1.95 1.90 15.09
CA SER A 247 3.24 2.06 15.78
C SER A 247 3.08 1.98 17.31
N SER A 248 1.95 2.41 17.86
CA SER A 248 1.67 2.28 19.30
C SER A 248 1.50 0.83 19.76
N GLN A 249 1.13 -0.07 18.84
CA GLN A 249 0.94 -1.50 19.10
C GLN A 249 2.14 -2.36 18.69
N SER A 250 3.25 -1.77 18.24
CA SER A 250 4.44 -2.52 17.79
C SER A 250 4.11 -3.56 16.71
N LYS A 251 3.31 -3.14 15.70
CA LYS A 251 2.85 -4.02 14.62
C LYS A 251 3.03 -3.42 13.23
N LEU A 252 3.52 -4.26 12.31
CA LEU A 252 3.58 -3.97 10.88
C LEU A 252 2.75 -4.98 10.09
N SER A 253 2.03 -4.53 9.07
CA SER A 253 1.38 -5.40 8.08
C SER A 253 2.37 -5.87 7.04
N LEU A 254 2.05 -6.99 6.42
CA LEU A 254 2.83 -7.60 5.35
C LEU A 254 1.95 -7.86 4.13
N ALA A 255 1.66 -6.78 3.39
CA ALA A 255 0.81 -6.85 2.22
C ALA A 255 1.42 -7.75 1.13
N LYS A 256 0.55 -8.55 0.50
CA LYS A 256 0.92 -9.29 -0.72
C LYS A 256 1.26 -8.31 -1.84
N ILE A 257 2.19 -8.71 -2.71
CA ILE A 257 2.53 -7.92 -3.90
C ILE A 257 1.53 -8.26 -5.01
N ASN A 258 1.23 -9.55 -5.18
CA ASN A 258 0.22 -10.05 -6.10
C ASN A 258 -0.83 -10.87 -5.37
N GLU A 259 -2.06 -10.89 -5.90
CA GLU A 259 -3.15 -11.69 -5.34
C GLU A 259 -2.82 -13.19 -5.31
N SER A 260 -2.07 -13.67 -6.31
CA SER A 260 -1.60 -15.05 -6.44
C SER A 260 -0.48 -15.44 -5.47
N ASP A 261 0.12 -14.50 -4.74
CA ASP A 261 1.20 -14.82 -3.80
C ASP A 261 0.65 -15.72 -2.67
N THR A 262 1.47 -16.66 -2.19
CA THR A 262 1.14 -17.56 -1.07
C THR A 262 0.57 -16.76 0.10
N SER A 263 -0.55 -17.20 0.70
CA SER A 263 -1.11 -16.54 1.89
C SER A 263 -0.30 -16.88 3.15
N ILE A 264 -0.26 -15.95 4.10
CA ILE A 264 0.17 -16.27 5.48
C ILE A 264 -1.01 -16.97 6.17
N ILE A 265 -0.76 -18.15 6.71
CA ILE A 265 -1.78 -19.06 7.24
C ILE A 265 -1.44 -19.52 8.67
N GLY A 266 -2.35 -20.26 9.28
CA GLY A 266 -2.09 -20.91 10.56
C GLY A 266 -0.87 -21.83 10.49
N GLY A 267 -0.02 -21.76 11.51
CA GLY A 267 1.25 -22.46 11.60
C GLY A 267 2.46 -21.65 11.11
N ASP A 268 2.24 -20.54 10.39
CA ASP A 268 3.31 -19.58 10.06
C ASP A 268 3.73 -18.73 11.29
N SER A 269 2.99 -18.79 12.39
CA SER A 269 3.28 -18.05 13.62
C SER A 269 4.72 -18.21 14.08
N GLY A 270 5.34 -17.10 14.50
CA GLY A 270 6.73 -17.08 14.96
C GLY A 270 7.77 -17.01 13.83
N ASN A 271 7.39 -17.31 12.57
CA ASN A 271 8.33 -17.18 11.46
C ASN A 271 8.74 -15.72 11.26
N PRO A 272 10.02 -15.48 10.94
CA PRO A 272 10.57 -14.15 10.91
C PRO A 272 10.16 -13.39 9.64
N ALA A 273 10.16 -12.07 9.79
CA ALA A 273 10.27 -11.15 8.67
C ALA A 273 11.57 -10.35 8.76
N PHE A 274 12.22 -10.14 7.62
CA PHE A 274 13.48 -9.42 7.49
C PHE A 274 13.33 -8.28 6.48
N LEU A 275 14.07 -7.19 6.71
CA LEU A 275 14.55 -6.36 5.60
C LEU A 275 15.97 -6.84 5.29
N VAL A 276 16.29 -6.94 4.00
CA VAL A 276 17.65 -7.24 3.56
C VAL A 276 18.30 -5.94 3.18
N LEU A 277 19.40 -5.60 3.85
CA LEU A 277 20.21 -4.44 3.48
C LEU A 277 21.22 -4.83 2.40
N ASP A 278 21.82 -3.81 1.76
CA ASP A 278 22.98 -3.97 0.89
C ASP A 278 23.99 -4.97 1.50
N ASP A 279 24.61 -5.79 0.64
CA ASP A 279 25.50 -6.91 0.99
C ASP A 279 24.76 -8.17 1.51
N ASP A 280 23.51 -8.37 1.08
CA ASP A 280 22.69 -9.53 1.45
C ASP A 280 22.53 -9.71 2.98
N GLU A 281 22.56 -8.63 3.79
CA GLU A 281 22.44 -8.74 5.26
C GLU A 281 20.96 -8.76 5.71
N PRO A 282 20.42 -9.91 6.17
CA PRO A 282 19.07 -9.99 6.73
C PRO A 282 19.02 -9.39 8.14
N VAL A 283 18.22 -8.33 8.31
CA VAL A 283 17.96 -7.70 9.61
C VAL A 283 16.52 -7.97 10.04
N LEU A 284 16.36 -8.55 11.22
CA LEU A 284 15.06 -8.99 11.74
C LEU A 284 14.16 -7.80 12.06
N LEU A 285 12.99 -7.76 11.43
CA LEU A 285 11.92 -6.84 11.77
C LEU A 285 11.05 -7.36 12.92
N GLY A 286 10.83 -8.67 12.98
CA GLY A 286 9.91 -9.27 13.94
C GLY A 286 9.45 -10.65 13.53
N THR A 287 8.46 -11.17 14.24
CA THR A 287 7.88 -12.50 14.01
C THR A 287 6.43 -12.40 13.57
N LEU A 288 5.97 -13.33 12.74
CA LEU A 288 4.58 -13.42 12.28
C LEU A 288 3.62 -13.69 13.46
N THR A 289 2.57 -12.89 13.54
CA THR A 289 1.57 -12.93 14.63
C THR A 289 0.12 -12.92 14.15
N GLN A 290 -0.11 -12.73 12.85
CA GLN A 290 -1.47 -12.73 12.28
C GLN A 290 -1.52 -13.35 10.88
N GLY A 291 -2.56 -14.15 10.62
CA GLY A 291 -2.85 -14.74 9.30
C GLY A 291 -3.53 -13.76 8.32
N GLY A 292 -3.78 -14.21 7.10
CA GLY A 292 -4.45 -13.41 6.06
C GLY A 292 -3.50 -12.44 5.38
N SER A 293 -3.75 -11.13 5.48
CA SER A 293 -2.87 -10.08 4.95
C SER A 293 -1.54 -9.96 5.70
N GLY A 294 -1.31 -10.81 6.71
CA GLY A 294 -0.07 -10.86 7.47
C GLY A 294 0.11 -9.71 8.46
N GLY A 295 0.66 -10.04 9.62
CA GLY A 295 1.14 -9.07 10.59
C GLY A 295 2.37 -9.60 11.30
N ILE A 296 3.31 -8.72 11.61
CA ILE A 296 4.42 -9.02 12.51
C ILE A 296 4.32 -8.20 13.77
N THR A 297 4.73 -8.82 14.87
CA THR A 297 5.09 -8.10 16.09
C THR A 297 6.54 -7.65 15.96
N THR A 298 6.75 -6.33 16.00
CA THR A 298 8.04 -5.73 15.73
C THR A 298 8.99 -5.88 16.92
N ILE A 299 10.19 -6.38 16.66
CA ILE A 299 11.22 -6.56 17.69
C ILE A 299 11.94 -5.25 17.99
N HIS A 300 12.10 -4.37 17.00
CA HIS A 300 12.83 -3.10 17.16
C HIS A 300 12.09 -2.10 18.07
N ASP A 301 10.77 -2.22 18.19
CA ASP A 301 9.97 -1.40 19.11
C ASP A 301 9.97 -1.93 20.56
N GLN A 302 10.57 -3.11 20.78
CA GLN A 302 10.52 -3.85 22.05
C GLN A 302 11.91 -4.25 22.55
N ILE A 303 12.94 -3.53 22.11
CA ILE A 303 14.34 -3.87 22.41
C ILE A 303 14.56 -3.93 23.93
N THR A 304 13.97 -3.01 24.70
CA THR A 304 14.12 -2.96 26.16
C THR A 304 13.54 -4.22 26.81
N GLU A 305 12.32 -4.60 26.42
CA GLU A 305 11.58 -5.72 26.97
C GLU A 305 12.24 -7.05 26.59
N VAL A 306 12.68 -7.20 25.34
CA VAL A 306 13.39 -8.40 24.88
C VAL A 306 14.74 -8.53 25.59
N ASN A 307 15.48 -7.44 25.74
CA ASN A 307 16.74 -7.43 26.49
C ASN A 307 16.53 -7.75 27.99
N ALA A 308 15.43 -7.30 28.58
CA ALA A 308 15.06 -7.68 29.94
C ALA A 308 14.80 -9.20 30.06
N ALA A 309 14.03 -9.77 29.12
CA ALA A 309 13.79 -11.21 29.05
C ALA A 309 15.10 -12.02 28.86
N MET A 310 15.99 -11.58 27.97
CA MET A 310 17.31 -12.19 27.78
C MET A 310 18.18 -12.09 29.05
N THR A 311 18.11 -10.97 29.77
CA THR A 311 18.83 -10.77 31.03
C THR A 311 18.33 -11.70 32.12
N GLU A 312 17.00 -11.88 32.24
CA GLU A 312 16.38 -12.82 33.18
C GLU A 312 16.82 -14.26 32.91
N LEU A 313 16.80 -14.69 31.65
CA LEU A 313 17.27 -16.01 31.25
C LEU A 313 18.79 -16.18 31.46
N GLY A 314 19.55 -15.08 31.41
CA GLY A 314 20.99 -15.04 31.58
C GLY A 314 21.77 -15.49 30.34
N GLY A 315 23.08 -15.69 30.46
CA GLY A 315 23.96 -16.00 29.32
C GLY A 315 24.74 -14.79 28.78
N GLY A 316 24.49 -13.59 29.33
CA GLY A 316 25.37 -12.42 29.16
C GLY A 316 25.25 -11.71 27.81
N TYR A 317 24.23 -12.02 27.01
CA TYR A 317 24.01 -11.43 25.70
C TYR A 317 22.79 -10.50 25.70
N GLN A 318 22.77 -9.56 24.75
CA GLN A 318 21.68 -8.65 24.45
C GLN A 318 21.45 -8.65 22.93
N LEU A 319 20.36 -8.03 22.46
CA LEU A 319 20.11 -7.82 21.04
C LEU A 319 21.24 -7.00 20.41
N THR A 320 21.76 -7.47 19.28
CA THR A 320 22.70 -6.72 18.44
C THR A 320 21.93 -5.90 17.42
N GLN A 321 22.05 -4.58 17.48
CA GLN A 321 21.42 -3.68 16.52
C GLN A 321 22.30 -3.50 15.27
N VAL A 322 21.67 -3.43 14.10
CA VAL A 322 22.36 -3.02 12.88
C VAL A 322 22.74 -1.53 12.96
N ASN A 323 23.88 -1.17 12.39
CA ASN A 323 24.34 0.21 12.36
C ASN A 323 23.70 0.98 11.20
N LEU A 324 22.84 1.95 11.51
CA LEU A 324 22.18 2.78 10.50
C LEU A 324 22.85 4.15 10.28
N THR A 325 23.99 4.45 10.91
CA THR A 325 24.62 5.79 10.85
C THR A 325 25.04 6.21 9.44
N GLY A 326 25.13 5.27 8.49
CA GLY A 326 25.42 5.56 7.08
C GLY A 326 24.23 6.13 6.30
N TYR A 327 23.02 6.08 6.85
CA TYR A 327 21.79 6.54 6.21
C TYR A 327 21.31 7.86 6.82
N PRO A 328 20.66 8.73 6.03
CA PRO A 328 19.99 9.92 6.55
C PRO A 328 18.76 9.54 7.39
N SER A 329 18.54 10.30 8.46
CA SER A 329 17.27 10.36 9.18
C SER A 329 16.39 11.48 8.60
N TYR A 330 15.07 11.28 8.61
CA TYR A 330 14.05 12.13 8.02
C TYR A 330 13.06 12.65 9.06
#